data_AF-A0A9E6PKI4-F1
#
_entry.id   AF-A0A9E6PKI4-F1
#
_cell.length_a   1.000
_cell.length_b   1.000
_cell.length_c   1.000
_cell.angle_alpha   90.00
_cell.angle_beta   90.00
_cell.angle_gamma   90.00
#
_symmetry.space_group_name_H-M   'P 1'
#
loop_
_entity.id
_entity.type
_entity.pdbx_description
1 polymer ?
#
loop_
_entity_poly.entity_id
_entity_poly.type
_entity_poly.pdbx_seq_one_letter_code
_entity_poly.pdbx_strand_id
1 'polypeptide(L)'
;MSRSYKLPARQRGDVLLESLIGILLMSTIGLGITYASSRAAVSQRDMKLQNIVVNQMRSLLEQNGALLCSKSSITISIPTQTDPLPITATCTSASAVTVGTSTITGGTPQSSVVLTTRSQDSSLFGGVIRVGDES
;
A
#
# COMPACT_ATOMS: atom_id res chain seq x y z
N MET A 1 -63.31 -28.67 35.85
CA MET A 1 -61.98 -28.42 35.24
C MET A 1 -62.15 -28.36 33.73
N SER A 2 -62.35 -27.17 33.18
CA SER A 2 -62.60 -26.99 31.75
C SER A 2 -61.27 -26.92 30.99
N ARG A 3 -60.96 -27.95 30.19
CA ARG A 3 -59.82 -27.93 29.27
C ARG A 3 -60.16 -27.03 28.08
N SER A 4 -59.46 -25.91 27.96
CA SER A 4 -59.50 -25.05 26.78
C SER A 4 -58.68 -25.70 25.66
N TYR A 5 -59.36 -26.21 24.65
CA TYR A 5 -58.73 -26.73 23.44
C TYR A 5 -58.42 -25.54 22.53
N LYS A 6 -57.14 -25.14 22.45
CA LYS A 6 -56.68 -24.21 21.41
C LYS A 6 -56.95 -24.85 20.05
N LEU A 7 -57.74 -24.16 19.21
CA LEU A 7 -57.92 -24.54 17.82
C LEU A 7 -56.57 -24.48 17.08
N PRO A 8 -56.24 -25.46 16.23
CA PRO A 8 -55.02 -25.42 15.45
C PRO A 8 -55.10 -24.24 14.47
N ALA A 9 -54.23 -23.25 14.66
CA ALA A 9 -54.05 -22.16 13.72
C ALA A 9 -53.60 -22.75 12.37
N ARG A 10 -54.20 -22.25 11.29
CA ARG A 10 -53.96 -22.70 9.91
C ARG A 10 -52.53 -22.34 9.49
N GLN A 11 -51.56 -23.20 9.82
CA GLN A 11 -50.19 -23.11 9.36
C GLN A 11 -50.16 -23.48 7.86
N ARG A 12 -50.47 -22.54 6.99
CA ARG A 12 -50.44 -22.72 5.53
C ARG A 12 -49.35 -21.84 4.93
N GLY A 13 -48.27 -22.47 4.47
CA GLY A 13 -47.32 -21.91 3.51
C GLY A 13 -46.41 -20.76 3.97
N ASP A 14 -46.80 -20.00 5.00
CA ASP A 14 -46.10 -18.77 5.41
C ASP A 14 -44.67 -19.04 5.90
N VAL A 15 -44.45 -20.15 6.61
CA VAL A 15 -43.13 -20.56 7.11
C VAL A 15 -42.10 -20.76 5.99
N LEU A 16 -42.52 -21.26 4.82
CA LEU A 16 -41.61 -21.43 3.68
C LEU A 16 -41.23 -20.09 3.06
N LEU A 17 -42.19 -19.15 3.02
CA LEU A 17 -41.99 -17.82 2.47
C LEU A 17 -41.10 -16.97 3.40
N GLU A 18 -41.36 -17.03 4.71
CA GLU A 18 -40.53 -16.41 5.74
C GLU A 18 -39.10 -16.95 5.72
N SER A 19 -38.93 -18.28 5.58
CA SER A 19 -37.60 -18.90 5.43
C SER A 19 -36.88 -18.46 4.15
N LEU A 20 -37.61 -18.33 3.03
CA LEU A 20 -37.04 -17.86 1.77
C LEU A 20 -36.56 -16.40 1.87
N ILE A 21 -37.35 -15.54 2.51
CA ILE A 21 -36.97 -14.15 2.79
C ILE A 21 -35.75 -14.11 3.71
N GLY A 22 -35.72 -14.94 4.76
CA GLY A 22 -34.57 -15.03 5.68
C GLY A 22 -33.28 -15.42 4.97
N ILE A 23 -33.31 -16.44 4.10
CA ILE A 23 -32.15 -16.87 3.31
C ILE A 23 -31.74 -15.78 2.32
N LEU A 24 -32.70 -15.11 1.67
CA LEU A 24 -32.42 -14.00 0.75
C LEU A 24 -31.70 -12.87 1.49
N LEU A 25 -32.22 -12.43 2.63
CA LEU A 25 -31.58 -11.38 3.43
C LEU A 25 -30.18 -11.78 3.90
N MET A 26 -30.03 -13.00 4.44
CA MET A 26 -28.72 -13.51 4.85
C MET A 26 -27.72 -13.56 3.68
N SER A 27 -28.17 -13.95 2.48
CA SER A 27 -27.34 -13.99 1.28
C SER A 27 -26.88 -12.60 0.83
N THR A 28 -27.76 -11.60 0.88
CA THR A 28 -27.43 -10.22 0.50
C THR A 28 -26.45 -9.58 1.48
N ILE A 29 -26.61 -9.83 2.78
CA ILE A 29 -25.69 -9.38 3.83
C ILE A 29 -24.33 -10.08 3.65
N GLY A 30 -24.33 -11.40 3.45
CA GLY A 30 -23.12 -12.18 3.21
C GLY A 30 -22.32 -11.65 2.02
N LEU A 31 -22.99 -11.39 0.88
CA LEU A 31 -22.35 -10.83 -0.30
C LEU A 31 -21.78 -9.43 -0.04
N GLY A 32 -22.49 -8.58 0.72
CA GLY A 32 -22.00 -7.27 1.14
C GLY A 32 -20.71 -7.36 1.97
N ILE A 33 -20.66 -8.28 2.94
CA ILE A 33 -19.49 -8.51 3.78
C ILE A 33 -18.31 -9.02 2.95
N THR A 34 -18.54 -9.99 2.05
CA THR A 34 -17.50 -10.52 1.16
C THR A 34 -16.96 -9.44 0.22
N TYR A 35 -17.81 -8.57 -0.30
CA TYR A 35 -17.38 -7.47 -1.17
C TYR A 35 -16.50 -6.46 -0.41
N ALA A 36 -16.92 -6.05 0.79
CA ALA A 36 -16.15 -5.13 1.62
C ALA A 36 -14.82 -5.74 2.08
N SER A 37 -14.81 -7.01 2.49
CA SER A 37 -13.59 -7.70 2.93
C SER A 37 -12.61 -7.91 1.78
N SER A 38 -13.09 -8.17 0.57
CA SER A 38 -12.26 -8.28 -0.63
C SER A 38 -11.53 -6.97 -0.92
N ARG A 39 -12.26 -5.84 -0.90
CA ARG A 39 -11.66 -4.50 -1.07
C ARG A 39 -10.64 -4.18 0.03
N ALA A 40 -10.95 -4.50 1.29
CA ALA A 40 -10.04 -4.30 2.40
C ALA A 40 -8.77 -5.16 2.28
N ALA A 41 -8.90 -6.41 1.84
CA ALA A 41 -7.75 -7.31 1.65
C ALA A 41 -6.80 -6.82 0.54
N VAL A 42 -7.33 -6.27 -0.56
CA VAL A 42 -6.50 -5.64 -1.61
C VAL A 42 -5.75 -4.44 -1.03
N SER A 43 -6.45 -3.54 -0.33
CA SER A 43 -5.81 -2.37 0.30
C SER A 43 -4.70 -2.76 1.29
N GLN A 44 -4.92 -3.81 2.10
CA GLN A 44 -3.90 -4.32 3.02
C GLN A 44 -2.67 -4.88 2.27
N ARG A 45 -2.86 -5.53 1.12
CA ARG A 45 -1.74 -6.00 0.31
C ARG A 45 -0.93 -4.83 -0.24
N ASP A 46 -1.60 -3.81 -0.77
CA ASP A 46 -0.94 -2.64 -1.34
C ASP A 46 -0.12 -1.88 -0.27
N MET A 47 -0.67 -1.72 0.94
CA MET A 47 0.06 -1.09 2.06
C MET A 47 1.32 -1.89 2.45
N LYS A 48 1.23 -3.22 2.48
CA LYS A 48 2.38 -4.08 2.80
C LYS A 48 3.46 -3.98 1.73
N LEU A 49 3.08 -3.99 0.45
CA LEU A 49 4.02 -3.82 -0.66
C LEU A 49 4.71 -2.47 -0.61
N GLN A 50 3.96 -1.39 -0.40
CA GLN A 50 4.53 -0.05 -0.23
C GLN A 50 5.54 -0.01 0.91
N ASN A 51 5.23 -0.59 2.07
CA ASN A 51 6.14 -0.60 3.20
C ASN A 51 7.44 -1.38 2.93
N ILE A 52 7.34 -2.53 2.25
CA ILE A 52 8.52 -3.31 1.84
C ILE A 52 9.41 -2.48 0.91
N VAL A 53 8.81 -1.84 -0.10
CA VAL A 53 9.53 -1.02 -1.06
C VAL A 53 10.18 0.18 -0.39
N VAL A 54 9.47 0.90 0.48
CA VAL A 54 10.01 2.04 1.23
C VAL A 54 11.19 1.59 2.11
N ASN A 55 11.08 0.46 2.78
CA ASN A 55 12.17 -0.07 3.61
C ASN A 55 13.38 -0.47 2.77
N GLN A 56 13.17 -1.09 1.60
CA GLN A 56 14.26 -1.41 0.69
C GLN A 56 14.92 -0.14 0.14
N MET A 57 14.14 0.87 -0.26
CA MET A 57 14.66 2.17 -0.71
C MET A 57 15.45 2.87 0.39
N ARG A 58 14.94 2.92 1.63
CA ARG A 58 15.69 3.43 2.78
C ARG A 58 16.98 2.67 2.99
N SER A 59 16.94 1.34 2.96
CA SER A 59 18.15 0.53 3.11
C SER A 59 19.19 0.81 2.03
N LEU A 60 18.76 1.05 0.78
CA LEU A 60 19.65 1.47 -0.31
C LEU A 60 20.25 2.85 -0.04
N LEU A 61 19.44 3.79 0.46
CA LEU A 61 19.85 5.13 0.84
C LEU A 61 20.90 5.10 1.98
N GLU A 62 20.67 4.30 3.01
CA GLU A 62 21.59 4.12 4.15
C GLU A 62 22.92 3.48 3.71
N GLN A 63 22.87 2.50 2.81
CA GLN A 63 24.06 1.77 2.38
C GLN A 63 24.93 2.52 1.37
N ASN A 64 24.31 3.29 0.46
CA ASN A 64 25.02 3.90 -0.67
C ASN A 64 25.00 5.44 -0.63
N GLY A 65 24.02 6.06 0.02
CA GLY A 65 23.91 7.52 0.14
C GLY A 65 24.09 8.25 -1.20
N ALA A 66 24.98 9.26 -1.21
CA ALA A 66 25.30 10.07 -2.39
C ALA A 66 25.92 9.28 -3.56
N LEU A 67 26.41 8.06 -3.35
CA LEU A 67 26.96 7.22 -4.44
C LEU A 67 25.85 6.69 -5.37
N LEU A 68 24.59 6.72 -4.93
CA LEU A 68 23.43 6.37 -5.77
C LEU A 68 23.29 7.30 -6.97
N CYS A 69 23.74 8.55 -6.86
CA CYS A 69 23.69 9.55 -7.93
C CYS A 69 24.65 9.24 -9.09
N SER A 70 25.73 8.51 -8.81
CA SER A 70 26.68 8.05 -9.82
C SER A 70 26.33 6.67 -10.38
N LYS A 71 25.30 6.00 -9.84
CA LYS A 71 24.90 4.65 -10.23
C LYS A 71 23.76 4.73 -11.24
N SER A 72 24.02 4.25 -12.45
CA SER A 72 23.08 4.33 -13.59
C SER A 72 21.90 3.35 -13.51
N SER A 73 21.99 2.32 -12.67
CA SER A 73 20.90 1.35 -12.47
C SER A 73 20.72 1.00 -11.00
N ILE A 74 19.62 1.46 -10.40
CA ILE A 74 19.21 1.11 -9.05
C ILE A 74 17.91 0.31 -9.17
N THR A 75 17.85 -0.85 -8.54
CA THR A 75 16.71 -1.75 -8.65
C THR A 75 16.25 -2.26 -7.29
N ILE A 76 14.95 -2.47 -7.16
CA ILE A 76 14.30 -3.06 -5.98
C ILE A 76 13.62 -4.37 -6.35
N SER A 77 13.42 -5.27 -5.38
CA SER A 77 12.79 -6.57 -5.60
C SER A 77 11.50 -6.62 -4.81
N ILE A 78 10.43 -7.06 -5.46
CA ILE A 78 9.10 -7.12 -4.87
C ILE A 78 8.70 -8.59 -4.81
N PRO A 79 8.16 -9.12 -3.71
CA PRO A 79 7.78 -10.54 -3.63
C PRO A 79 6.73 -10.97 -4.66
N THR A 80 6.00 -10.02 -5.26
CA THR A 80 4.99 -10.28 -6.29
C THR A 80 5.54 -10.30 -7.71
N GLN A 81 6.83 -9.99 -7.91
CA GLN A 81 7.44 -9.90 -9.24
C GLN A 81 8.84 -10.54 -9.23
N THR A 82 9.11 -11.40 -10.20
CA THR A 82 10.42 -12.06 -10.36
C THR A 82 11.48 -11.11 -10.90
N ASP A 83 11.08 -10.11 -11.68
CA ASP A 83 12.00 -9.14 -12.27
C ASP A 83 12.22 -7.94 -11.34
N PRO A 84 13.48 -7.52 -11.16
CA PRO A 84 13.81 -6.35 -10.35
C PRO A 84 13.29 -5.07 -11.00
N LEU A 85 12.55 -4.26 -10.24
CA LEU A 85 11.99 -2.99 -10.71
C LEU A 85 13.07 -1.90 -10.64
N PRO A 86 13.36 -1.18 -11.74
CA PRO A 86 14.28 -0.06 -11.69
C PRO A 86 13.62 1.18 -11.06
N ILE A 87 14.40 1.89 -10.27
CA ILE A 87 14.00 3.12 -9.57
C ILE A 87 14.92 4.28 -9.96
N THR A 88 14.38 5.48 -9.95
CA THR A 88 15.10 6.69 -10.35
C THR A 88 15.58 7.43 -9.12
N ALA A 89 16.90 7.65 -9.03
CA ALA A 89 17.48 8.56 -8.05
C ALA A 89 17.53 9.98 -8.63
N THR A 90 16.98 10.93 -7.88
CA THR A 90 17.14 12.36 -8.13
C THR A 90 18.07 12.89 -7.06
N CYS A 91 19.13 13.59 -7.46
CA CYS A 91 20.13 14.09 -6.54
C CYS A 91 20.28 15.60 -6.67
N THR A 92 20.24 16.26 -5.53
CA THR A 92 20.44 17.70 -5.43
C THR A 92 21.79 17.95 -4.78
N SER A 93 22.71 18.58 -5.50
CA SER A 93 24.01 18.97 -4.94
C SER A 93 23.82 20.14 -3.98
N ALA A 94 24.30 20.00 -2.74
CA ALA A 94 24.27 21.10 -1.79
C ALA A 94 25.25 22.22 -2.20
N SER A 95 24.84 23.47 -1.94
CA SER A 95 25.60 24.66 -2.29
C SER A 95 26.87 24.78 -1.44
N ALA A 96 27.98 25.21 -2.05
CA ALA A 96 29.26 25.33 -1.36
C ALA A 96 29.19 26.37 -0.23
N VAL A 97 29.44 25.95 1.01
CA VAL A 97 29.50 26.86 2.15
C VAL A 97 30.81 27.61 2.13
N THR A 98 30.72 28.94 2.02
CA THR A 98 31.88 29.84 1.98
C THR A 98 31.92 30.61 3.29
N VAL A 99 33.03 30.52 4.04
CA VAL A 99 33.25 31.30 5.26
C VAL A 99 34.30 32.36 4.95
N GLY A 100 33.88 33.60 4.78
CA GLY A 100 34.75 34.69 4.31
C GLY A 100 35.16 34.50 2.84
N THR A 101 36.47 34.53 2.54
CA THR A 101 37.02 34.30 1.19
C THR A 101 37.40 32.84 0.93
N SER A 102 37.23 31.95 1.91
CA SER A 102 37.58 30.54 1.78
C SER A 102 36.33 29.69 1.59
N THR A 103 36.25 29.02 0.44
CA THR A 103 35.28 27.95 0.20
C THR A 103 35.73 26.71 0.95
N ILE A 104 34.86 26.15 1.80
CA ILE A 104 35.19 24.91 2.51
C ILE A 104 34.91 23.74 1.57
N THR A 105 35.97 23.25 0.93
CA THR A 105 35.93 22.11 -0.02
C THR A 105 36.23 20.77 0.67
N GLY A 106 36.01 20.67 1.98
CA GLY A 106 36.48 19.56 2.83
C GLY A 106 35.40 18.73 3.51
N GLY A 107 34.12 19.01 3.24
CA GLY A 107 33.00 18.16 3.65
C GLY A 107 32.21 17.79 2.41
N THR A 108 31.77 16.54 2.31
CA THR A 108 30.76 16.19 1.30
C THR A 108 29.55 17.10 1.52
N PRO A 109 29.22 18.03 0.60
CA PRO A 109 28.02 18.82 0.73
C PRO A 109 26.87 17.83 0.86
N GLN A 110 26.01 17.97 1.89
CA GLN A 110 24.90 17.06 2.15
C GLN A 110 23.96 17.10 0.94
N SER A 111 24.23 16.21 -0.01
CA SER A 111 23.48 16.12 -1.24
C SER A 111 22.25 15.31 -0.89
N SER A 112 21.08 15.92 -1.04
CA SER A 112 19.84 15.20 -0.89
C SER A 112 19.72 14.19 -2.03
N VAL A 113 19.33 12.96 -1.68
CA VAL A 113 19.01 11.90 -2.64
C VAL A 113 17.56 11.51 -2.41
N VAL A 114 16.75 11.66 -3.46
CA VAL A 114 15.35 11.24 -3.50
C VAL A 114 15.23 10.06 -4.46
N LEU A 115 14.86 8.89 -3.94
CA LEU A 115 14.48 7.73 -4.73
C LEU A 115 13.00 7.81 -5.09
N THR A 116 12.71 7.55 -6.35
CA THR A 116 11.35 7.60 -6.91
C THR A 116 11.06 6.35 -7.69
N THR A 117 9.87 5.76 -7.50
CA THR A 117 9.36 4.73 -8.42
C THR A 117 8.97 5.36 -9.75
N ARG A 118 9.03 4.58 -10.83
CA ARG A 118 8.59 5.06 -12.15
C ARG A 118 7.07 5.17 -12.16
N SER A 119 6.55 6.16 -12.90
CA SER A 119 5.11 6.34 -13.09
C SER A 119 4.44 5.16 -13.81
N GLN A 120 5.20 4.31 -14.51
CA GLN A 120 4.67 3.10 -15.16
C GLN A 120 4.32 2.00 -14.14
N ASP A 121 4.98 2.02 -12.98
CA ASP A 121 4.80 1.03 -11.92
C ASP A 121 3.77 1.51 -10.87
N SER A 122 3.13 2.67 -11.08
CA SER A 122 2.21 3.28 -10.11
C SER A 122 0.96 2.43 -9.86
N SER A 123 0.54 1.60 -10.81
CA SER A 123 -0.58 0.67 -10.64
C SER A 123 -0.26 -0.49 -9.69
N LEU A 124 1.02 -0.81 -9.48
CA LEU A 124 1.45 -1.87 -8.55
C LEU A 124 1.45 -1.40 -7.09
N PHE A 125 1.57 -0.09 -6.87
CA PHE A 125 1.71 0.50 -5.54
C PHE A 125 0.55 1.41 -5.15
N GLY A 126 -0.40 1.65 -6.06
CA GLY A 126 -1.47 2.63 -5.87
C GLY A 126 -1.01 4.09 -5.94
N GLY A 127 0.18 4.35 -6.49
CA GLY A 127 0.77 5.69 -6.58
C GLY A 127 2.28 5.68 -6.85
N VAL A 128 2.86 6.87 -6.97
CA VAL A 128 4.33 7.06 -7.04
C VAL A 128 4.86 7.16 -5.62
N ILE A 129 5.86 6.35 -5.28
CA ILE A 129 6.53 6.34 -3.98
C ILE A 129 7.79 7.20 -4.09
N ARG A 130 8.00 8.12 -3.14
CA ARG A 130 9.21 8.94 -3.01
C ARG A 130 9.83 8.70 -1.64
N VAL A 131 11.14 8.47 -1.59
CA VAL A 131 11.89 8.23 -0.35
C VAL A 131 13.21 8.99 -0.42
N GLY A 132 13.41 9.96 0.47
CA GLY A 132 14.61 10.77 0.51
C GLY A 132 14.45 12.01 1.36
N ASP A 133 15.48 12.85 1.34
CA ASP A 133 15.48 14.13 2.04
C ASP A 133 14.90 15.22 1.10
N GLU A 134 13.63 15.56 1.21
CA GLU A 134 13.03 16.60 0.37
C GLU A 134 13.38 17.99 0.97
N SER A 135 14.64 18.43 0.86
CA SER A 135 15.09 19.75 1.32
C SER A 135 14.95 20.85 0.27
#